data_AF-A0AAJ2RZH1-F1
#
_entry.id   AF-A0AAJ2RZH1-F1
#
_cell.length_a   1.000
_cell.length_b   1.000
_cell.length_c   1.000
_cell.angle_alpha   90.00
_cell.angle_beta   90.00
_cell.angle_gamma   90.00
#
_symmetry.space_group_name_H-M   'P 1'
#
loop_
_entity.id
_entity.type
_entity.pdbx_description
1 polymer ?
#
loop_
_entity_poly.entity_id
_entity_poly.type
_entity_poly.pdbx_seq_one_letter_code
_entity_poly.pdbx_strand_id
1 'polypeptide(L)'
;MSQAALNTRNREEEDELASSRRNNGTRLAGIVFLLAVLFTVLMSGWMVLNWMEDAQRLPLSKLVVTGERHYTRNDDIRQAILALGPPGTFMTQDVNIIQSQIERLPWIKQASVRKQWPDELKIHLVEYVPIARWNDQHMVDTDGNAFSVPTDRTSKQNLPMLYGPEGSENEVLQGYRDMGQMLAKEKFTLKVAAMTARRSWQLTLNNDIKLDLGRGDTVKRLERFLELYPVLQQQAQTDGKRISYVDLRYDSGAAVGWQPAPVEDTHQQQNQAQAEQQ
;
A
#
# COMPACT_ATOMS: atom_id res chain seq x y z
N MET A 1 97.90 20.66 -48.59
CA MET A 1 96.58 21.18 -48.16
C MET A 1 95.68 19.96 -47.96
N SER A 2 95.02 19.67 -46.84
CA SER A 2 94.86 20.37 -45.57
C SER A 2 94.60 19.28 -44.51
N GLN A 3 95.33 19.26 -43.39
CA GLN A 3 95.08 18.30 -42.29
C GLN A 3 93.73 18.54 -41.57
N ALA A 4 92.95 19.52 -42.03
CA ALA A 4 91.61 19.83 -41.51
C ALA A 4 90.51 18.86 -41.95
N ALA A 5 90.69 18.05 -43.00
CA ALA A 5 89.63 17.19 -43.55
C ALA A 5 89.57 15.77 -42.97
N LEU A 6 90.62 15.31 -42.27
CA LEU A 6 90.65 13.98 -41.64
C LEU A 6 90.19 14.02 -40.16
N ASN A 7 90.23 15.19 -39.52
CA ASN A 7 89.86 15.34 -38.11
C ASN A 7 88.36 15.58 -37.89
N THR A 8 87.60 15.90 -38.94
CA THR A 8 86.13 16.06 -38.86
C THR A 8 85.39 14.73 -38.98
N ARG A 9 85.91 13.78 -39.78
CA ARG A 9 85.26 12.49 -40.01
C ARG A 9 85.32 11.54 -38.80
N ASN A 10 86.43 11.53 -38.07
CA ASN A 10 86.54 10.75 -36.84
C ASN A 10 85.70 11.34 -35.69
N ARG A 11 85.43 12.65 -35.70
CA ARG A 11 84.62 13.31 -34.67
C ARG A 11 83.12 13.09 -34.87
N GLU A 12 82.67 12.97 -36.12
CA GLU A 12 81.30 12.59 -36.46
C GLU A 12 81.02 11.11 -36.14
N GLU A 13 82.00 10.20 -36.33
CA GLU A 13 81.85 8.78 -35.99
C GLU A 13 81.89 8.51 -34.47
N GLU A 14 82.65 9.28 -33.68
CA GLU A 14 82.65 9.18 -32.21
C GLU A 14 81.37 9.76 -31.57
N ASP A 15 80.81 10.84 -32.12
CA ASP A 15 79.56 11.44 -31.61
C ASP A 15 78.31 10.59 -31.99
N GLU A 16 78.32 9.86 -33.10
CA GLU A 16 77.22 8.93 -33.45
C GLU A 16 77.20 7.67 -32.55
N LEU A 17 78.36 7.15 -32.15
CA LEU A 17 78.47 5.97 -31.28
C LEU A 17 78.10 6.25 -29.81
N ALA A 18 78.18 7.50 -29.35
CA ALA A 18 77.82 7.89 -27.99
C ALA A 18 76.30 8.07 -27.77
N SER A 19 75.52 8.23 -28.85
CA SER A 19 74.09 8.56 -28.77
C SER A 19 73.15 7.36 -28.57
N SER A 20 73.66 6.12 -28.64
CA SER A 20 72.86 4.89 -28.59
C SER A 20 73.16 3.99 -27.37
N ARG A 21 73.45 4.60 -26.22
CA ARG A 21 73.26 3.92 -24.92
C ARG A 21 72.07 4.52 -24.22
N ARG A 22 70.91 4.41 -24.88
CA ARG A 22 69.61 4.81 -24.30
C ARG A 22 69.42 4.01 -23.01
N ASN A 23 69.58 4.68 -21.86
CA ASN A 23 69.57 4.08 -20.53
C ASN A 23 68.29 3.25 -20.32
N ASN A 24 68.36 1.94 -20.56
CA ASN A 24 67.26 1.02 -20.26
C ASN A 24 66.88 1.08 -18.77
N GLY A 25 67.78 1.55 -17.89
CA GLY A 25 67.55 1.77 -16.47
C GLY A 25 66.48 2.81 -16.14
N THR A 26 66.32 3.89 -16.91
CA THR A 26 65.26 4.90 -16.64
C THR A 26 63.89 4.38 -17.05
N ARG A 27 63.83 3.57 -18.11
CA ARG A 27 62.60 2.87 -18.54
C ARG A 27 62.20 1.79 -17.53
N LEU A 28 63.17 1.03 -17.03
CA LEU A 28 62.96 0.04 -15.97
C LEU A 28 62.48 0.71 -14.67
N ALA A 29 63.11 1.81 -14.26
CA ALA A 29 62.68 2.58 -13.10
C ALA A 29 61.25 3.14 -13.27
N GLY A 30 60.91 3.63 -14.46
CA GLY A 30 59.55 4.07 -14.78
C GLY A 30 58.51 2.95 -14.72
N ILE A 31 58.84 1.75 -15.23
CA ILE A 31 57.95 0.57 -15.16
C ILE A 31 57.78 0.11 -13.71
N VAL A 32 58.85 0.05 -12.92
CA VAL A 32 58.77 -0.33 -11.50
C VAL A 32 57.93 0.68 -10.71
N PHE A 33 58.10 1.98 -10.96
CA PHE A 33 57.27 3.01 -10.34
C PHE A 33 55.79 2.88 -10.73
N LEU A 34 55.50 2.65 -12.02
CA LEU A 34 54.12 2.44 -12.49
C LEU A 34 53.48 1.20 -11.87
N LEU A 35 54.22 0.09 -11.75
CA LEU A 35 53.75 -1.13 -11.09
C LEU A 35 53.53 -0.92 -9.59
N ALA A 36 54.40 -0.17 -8.91
CA ALA A 36 54.23 0.18 -7.51
C ALA A 36 52.98 1.04 -7.29
N VAL A 37 52.72 2.01 -8.16
CA VAL A 37 51.50 2.84 -8.11
C VAL A 37 50.25 1.99 -8.41
N LEU A 38 50.28 1.13 -9.42
CA LEU A 38 49.17 0.21 -9.68
C LEU A 38 48.90 -0.72 -8.50
N PHE A 39 49.95 -1.26 -7.88
CA PHE A 39 49.83 -2.13 -6.72
C PHE A 39 49.23 -1.40 -5.52
N THR A 40 49.63 -0.16 -5.24
CA THR A 40 49.05 0.63 -4.13
C THR A 40 47.61 1.04 -4.41
N VAL A 41 47.25 1.35 -5.66
CA VAL A 41 45.86 1.62 -6.05
C VAL A 41 44.98 0.38 -5.91
N LEU A 42 45.46 -0.78 -6.36
CA LEU A 42 44.73 -2.05 -6.20
C LEU A 42 44.60 -2.47 -4.74
N MET A 43 45.67 -2.35 -3.95
CA MET A 43 45.64 -2.62 -2.51
C MET A 43 44.70 -1.68 -1.77
N SER A 44 44.73 -0.37 -2.07
CA SER A 44 43.84 0.60 -1.43
C SER A 44 42.39 0.38 -1.83
N GLY A 45 42.10 0.10 -3.10
CA GLY A 45 40.76 -0.28 -3.57
C GLY A 45 40.24 -1.53 -2.87
N TRP A 46 41.05 -2.59 -2.77
CA TRP A 46 40.67 -3.83 -2.09
C TRP A 46 40.45 -3.62 -0.58
N MET A 47 41.29 -2.81 0.06
CA MET A 47 41.14 -2.46 1.48
C MET A 47 39.86 -1.66 1.75
N VAL A 48 39.50 -0.72 0.87
CA VAL A 48 38.25 0.05 0.98
C VAL A 48 37.03 -0.84 0.79
N LEU A 49 37.04 -1.75 -0.19
CA LEU A 49 35.94 -2.70 -0.41
C LEU A 49 35.73 -3.61 0.79
N ASN A 50 36.81 -4.22 1.31
CA ASN A 50 36.74 -5.05 2.52
C ASN A 50 36.29 -4.26 3.75
N TRP A 51 36.71 -2.99 3.88
CA TRP A 51 36.27 -2.11 4.96
C TRP A 51 34.77 -1.76 4.87
N MET A 52 34.21 -1.64 3.66
CA MET A 52 32.78 -1.39 3.43
C MET A 52 31.90 -2.63 3.67
N GLU A 53 32.44 -3.83 3.50
CA GLU A 53 31.73 -5.09 3.72
C GLU A 53 31.65 -5.51 5.21
N ASP A 54 32.52 -4.95 6.06
CA ASP A 54 32.65 -5.32 7.48
C ASP A 54 31.42 -4.89 8.31
N ALA A 55 30.49 -5.83 8.52
CA ALA A 55 29.19 -5.64 9.17
C ALA A 55 29.26 -5.04 10.58
N GLN A 56 30.38 -5.22 11.28
CA GLN A 56 30.59 -4.68 12.62
C GLN A 56 30.86 -3.16 12.63
N ARG A 57 31.20 -2.55 11.49
CA ARG A 57 31.58 -1.14 11.41
C ARG A 57 30.46 -0.23 10.89
N LEU A 58 29.52 -0.77 10.11
CA LEU A 58 28.35 -0.07 9.57
C LEU A 58 27.06 -0.83 9.92
N PRO A 59 26.70 -0.95 11.21
CA PRO A 59 25.42 -1.55 11.58
C PRO A 59 24.29 -0.76 10.92
N LEU A 60 23.32 -1.47 10.33
CA LEU A 60 22.05 -0.89 9.91
C LEU A 60 21.30 -0.41 11.17
N SER A 61 21.61 0.81 11.60
CA SER A 61 21.30 1.24 12.97
C SER A 61 19.95 1.91 13.06
N LYS A 62 19.46 2.48 11.95
CA LYS A 62 18.30 3.36 11.94
C LYS A 62 17.31 2.99 10.85
N LEU A 63 16.10 2.68 11.28
CA LEU A 63 14.93 2.48 10.45
C LEU A 63 14.05 3.73 10.55
N VAL A 64 13.95 4.50 9.46
CA VAL A 64 13.10 5.69 9.39
C VAL A 64 11.87 5.37 8.56
N VAL A 65 10.74 5.16 9.23
CA VAL A 65 9.45 4.88 8.57
C VAL A 65 8.64 6.17 8.44
N THR A 66 8.22 6.48 7.23
CA THR A 66 7.46 7.68 6.85
C THR A 66 6.19 7.29 6.08
N GLY A 67 5.28 8.25 5.94
CA GLY A 67 3.95 8.03 5.35
C GLY A 67 2.85 8.11 6.42
N GLU A 68 1.61 8.29 5.95
CA GLU A 68 0.42 8.25 6.80
C GLU A 68 0.11 6.79 7.17
N ARG A 69 0.03 6.51 8.47
CA ARG A 69 -0.08 5.15 8.99
C ARG A 69 -1.25 5.06 9.95
N HIS A 70 -2.25 4.28 9.57
CA HIS A 70 -3.41 3.97 10.39
C HIS A 70 -3.31 2.55 10.98
N TYR A 71 -2.78 1.61 10.20
CA TYR A 71 -2.70 0.20 10.58
C TYR A 71 -1.29 -0.25 10.94
N THR A 72 -0.26 0.29 10.28
CA THR A 72 1.11 -0.21 10.38
C THR A 72 1.84 0.31 11.62
N ARG A 73 2.30 -0.61 12.45
CA ARG A 73 3.16 -0.35 13.62
C ARG A 73 4.63 -0.54 13.22
N ASN A 74 5.53 0.08 13.99
CA ASN A 74 6.98 -0.05 13.75
C ASN A 74 7.46 -1.51 13.88
N ASP A 75 6.81 -2.29 14.74
CA ASP A 75 7.15 -3.71 14.93
C ASP A 75 6.82 -4.55 13.71
N ASP A 76 5.71 -4.29 12.99
CA ASP A 76 5.34 -5.04 11.78
C ASP A 76 6.45 -4.96 10.73
N ILE A 77 7.01 -3.75 10.52
CA ILE A 77 8.10 -3.52 9.58
C ILE A 77 9.39 -4.19 10.05
N ARG A 78 9.69 -4.13 11.35
CA ARG A 78 10.85 -4.80 11.93
C ARG A 78 10.76 -6.31 11.73
N GLN A 79 9.64 -6.93 12.07
CA GLN A 79 9.42 -8.36 11.90
C GLN A 79 9.47 -8.77 10.42
N ALA A 80 8.89 -7.96 9.53
CA ALA A 80 8.97 -8.21 8.09
C ALA A 80 10.43 -8.27 7.60
N ILE A 81 11.30 -7.36 8.05
CA ILE A 81 12.72 -7.35 7.70
C ILE A 81 13.46 -8.54 8.34
N LEU A 82 13.23 -8.82 9.62
CA LEU A 82 13.87 -9.94 10.33
C LEU A 82 13.49 -11.31 9.74
N ALA A 83 12.31 -11.43 9.14
CA ALA A 83 11.87 -12.64 8.45
C ALA A 83 12.71 -12.98 7.20
N LEU A 84 13.47 -12.03 6.66
CA LEU A 84 14.40 -12.26 5.54
C LEU A 84 15.72 -12.93 5.97
N GLY A 85 15.97 -13.03 7.28
CA GLY A 85 17.19 -13.58 7.84
C GLY A 85 17.92 -12.59 8.76
N PRO A 86 19.11 -12.95 9.25
CA PRO A 86 19.90 -12.06 10.09
C PRO A 86 20.19 -10.76 9.33
N PRO A 87 20.03 -9.58 9.98
CA PRO A 87 20.27 -8.29 9.33
C PRO A 87 21.72 -8.23 8.84
N GLY A 88 21.90 -8.06 7.52
CA GLY A 88 23.20 -7.83 6.92
C GLY A 88 23.73 -6.41 7.16
N THR A 89 24.80 -6.05 6.47
CA THR A 89 25.37 -4.69 6.49
C THR A 89 24.50 -3.74 5.66
N PHE A 90 24.52 -2.43 5.97
CA PHE A 90 23.86 -1.40 5.15
C PHE A 90 24.20 -1.50 3.65
N MET A 91 25.43 -1.90 3.29
CA MET A 91 25.86 -2.07 1.91
C MET A 91 25.31 -3.33 1.21
N THR A 92 25.27 -4.47 1.90
CA THR A 92 24.95 -5.78 1.30
C THR A 92 23.45 -6.09 1.28
N GLN A 93 22.65 -5.42 2.09
CA GLN A 93 21.20 -5.64 2.13
C GLN A 93 20.51 -5.14 0.84
N ASP A 94 19.75 -6.00 0.16
CA ASP A 94 18.97 -5.61 -1.02
C ASP A 94 17.67 -4.90 -0.60
N VAL A 95 17.51 -3.65 -1.05
CA VAL A 95 16.30 -2.84 -0.77
C VAL A 95 15.07 -3.37 -1.49
N ASN A 96 15.23 -3.99 -2.65
CA ASN A 96 14.12 -4.53 -3.44
C ASN A 96 13.49 -5.71 -2.71
N ILE A 97 14.32 -6.58 -2.11
CA ILE A 97 13.85 -7.71 -1.31
C ILE A 97 13.08 -7.20 -0.08
N ILE A 98 13.60 -6.18 0.61
CA ILE A 98 12.90 -5.56 1.74
C ILE A 98 11.58 -4.94 1.29
N GLN A 99 11.58 -4.20 0.18
CA GLN A 99 10.38 -3.59 -0.37
C GLN A 99 9.32 -4.66 -0.64
N SER A 100 9.66 -5.71 -1.40
CA SER A 100 8.73 -6.79 -1.70
C SER A 100 8.24 -7.52 -0.45
N GLN A 101 9.08 -7.63 0.59
CA GLN A 101 8.68 -8.25 1.86
C GLN A 101 7.72 -7.37 2.66
N ILE A 102 7.88 -6.04 2.64
CA ILE A 102 6.96 -5.10 3.27
C ILE A 102 5.64 -5.05 2.49
N GLU A 103 5.69 -5.10 1.15
CA GLU A 103 4.50 -5.16 0.28
C GLU A 103 3.70 -6.47 0.45
N ARG A 104 4.25 -7.50 1.10
CA ARG A 104 3.48 -8.69 1.52
C ARG A 104 2.52 -8.41 2.68
N LEU A 105 2.68 -7.31 3.40
CA LEU A 105 1.70 -6.88 4.39
C LEU A 105 0.42 -6.47 3.63
N PRO A 106 -0.71 -7.15 3.84
CA PRO A 106 -1.85 -7.08 2.91
C PRO A 106 -2.50 -5.70 2.84
N TRP A 107 -2.34 -4.85 3.86
CA TRP A 107 -2.89 -3.49 3.90
C TRP A 107 -1.95 -2.42 3.33
N ILE A 108 -0.76 -2.78 2.86
CA ILE A 108 0.18 -1.87 2.21
C ILE A 108 -0.12 -1.85 0.70
N LYS A 109 -0.51 -0.67 0.19
CA LYS A 109 -0.70 -0.44 -1.25
C LYS A 109 0.62 -0.31 -1.98
N GLN A 110 1.58 0.37 -1.36
CA GLN A 110 2.90 0.57 -1.93
C GLN A 110 3.93 0.83 -0.83
N ALA A 111 5.13 0.27 -0.99
CA ALA A 111 6.27 0.63 -0.18
C ALA A 111 7.40 1.17 -1.08
N SER A 112 8.14 2.16 -0.58
CA SER A 112 9.38 2.60 -1.20
C SER A 112 10.49 2.51 -0.16
N VAL A 113 11.55 1.78 -0.51
CA VAL A 113 12.67 1.54 0.38
C VAL A 113 13.93 2.11 -0.25
N ARG A 114 14.60 3.02 0.45
CA ARG A 114 15.87 3.57 -0.02
C ARG A 114 16.90 3.63 1.09
N LYS A 115 18.15 3.40 0.70
CA LYS A 115 19.32 3.63 1.54
C LYS A 115 19.61 5.12 1.62
N GLN A 116 19.86 5.62 2.81
CA GLN A 116 20.31 6.99 3.06
C GLN A 116 21.60 6.90 3.87
N TRP A 117 22.70 7.33 3.25
CA TRP A 117 24.00 7.36 3.91
C TRP A 117 23.97 8.33 5.11
N PRO A 118 24.62 8.03 6.26
CA PRO A 118 25.59 6.94 6.47
C PRO A 118 25.05 5.57 6.85
N ASP A 119 23.93 5.48 7.57
CA ASP A 119 23.48 4.25 8.23
C ASP A 119 21.94 4.08 8.31
N GLU A 120 21.19 4.81 7.46
CA GLU A 120 19.72 4.90 7.55
C GLU A 120 19.01 4.14 6.42
N LEU A 121 18.01 3.33 6.77
CA LEU A 121 17.03 2.82 5.81
C LEU A 121 15.76 3.66 5.90
N LYS A 122 15.47 4.43 4.85
CA LYS A 122 14.24 5.21 4.76
C LYS A 122 13.18 4.43 4.01
N ILE A 123 12.08 4.18 4.71
CA ILE A 123 10.92 3.45 4.22
C ILE A 123 9.76 4.43 4.15
N HIS A 124 9.15 4.57 2.99
CA HIS A 124 7.92 5.33 2.79
C HIS A 124 6.80 4.36 2.48
N LEU A 125 5.72 4.41 3.26
CA LEU A 125 4.59 3.50 3.16
C LEU A 125 3.35 4.26 2.67
N VAL A 126 2.59 3.61 1.81
CA VAL A 126 1.24 4.02 1.42
C VAL A 126 0.31 2.86 1.77
N GLU A 127 -0.59 3.08 2.73
CA GLU A 127 -1.61 2.10 3.12
C GLU A 127 -2.84 2.19 2.21
N TYR A 128 -3.56 1.08 2.09
CA TYR A 128 -4.90 1.11 1.49
C TYR A 128 -5.87 1.87 2.40
N VAL A 129 -6.73 2.70 1.78
CA VAL A 129 -7.78 3.44 2.47
C VAL A 129 -9.11 2.72 2.22
N PRO A 130 -9.72 2.08 3.24
CA PRO A 130 -10.95 1.34 3.04
C PRO A 130 -12.13 2.29 2.86
N ILE A 131 -13.03 1.94 1.94
CA ILE A 131 -14.33 2.61 1.80
C ILE A 131 -15.49 1.70 2.20
N ALA A 132 -15.27 0.39 2.23
CA ALA A 132 -16.25 -0.59 2.65
C ALA A 132 -15.59 -1.87 3.18
N ARG A 133 -16.33 -2.65 3.96
CA ARG A 133 -15.97 -4.03 4.33
C ARG A 133 -16.45 -4.99 3.25
N TRP A 134 -15.63 -5.98 2.92
CA TRP A 134 -15.90 -7.01 1.92
C TRP A 134 -15.99 -8.38 2.58
N ASN A 135 -17.13 -9.07 2.45
CA ASN A 135 -17.33 -10.44 2.93
C ASN A 135 -16.81 -10.68 4.37
N ASP A 136 -17.18 -9.80 5.30
CA ASP A 136 -16.84 -9.79 6.74
C ASP A 136 -15.36 -9.56 7.11
N GLN A 137 -14.43 -10.22 6.40
CA GLN A 137 -13.01 -10.31 6.79
C GLN A 137 -12.10 -9.38 5.99
N HIS A 138 -12.52 -8.98 4.79
CA HIS A 138 -11.74 -8.13 3.91
C HIS A 138 -12.30 -6.71 3.92
N MET A 139 -11.56 -5.81 3.28
CA MET A 139 -11.92 -4.44 3.02
C MET A 139 -11.66 -4.15 1.55
N VAL A 140 -12.31 -3.12 1.02
CA VAL A 140 -12.12 -2.69 -0.35
C VAL A 140 -11.83 -1.19 -0.40
N ASP A 141 -10.88 -0.78 -1.24
CA ASP A 141 -10.52 0.61 -1.46
C ASP A 141 -11.38 1.28 -2.56
N THR A 142 -11.08 2.54 -2.87
CA THR A 142 -11.77 3.30 -3.93
C THR A 142 -11.60 2.74 -5.32
N ASP A 143 -10.58 1.92 -5.56
CA ASP A 143 -10.25 1.38 -6.87
C ASP A 143 -10.74 -0.07 -6.99
N GLY A 144 -11.42 -0.59 -5.96
CA GLY A 144 -11.92 -1.96 -5.89
C GLY A 144 -10.88 -3.00 -5.51
N ASN A 145 -9.72 -2.59 -5.01
CA ASN A 145 -8.70 -3.50 -4.50
C ASN A 145 -9.16 -4.06 -3.16
N ALA A 146 -9.27 -5.38 -3.06
CA ALA A 146 -9.51 -6.06 -1.79
C ALA A 146 -8.22 -6.25 -1.01
N PHE A 147 -8.28 -5.95 0.29
CA PHE A 147 -7.18 -6.15 1.23
C PHE A 147 -7.71 -6.58 2.60
N SER A 148 -6.85 -7.11 3.45
CA SER A 148 -7.20 -7.54 4.81
C SER A 148 -6.38 -6.80 5.85
N VAL A 149 -6.99 -6.49 6.99
CA VAL A 149 -6.33 -5.88 8.16
C VAL A 149 -6.64 -6.75 9.38
N PRO A 150 -5.68 -6.98 10.30
CA PRO A 150 -5.93 -7.68 11.55
C PRO A 150 -7.12 -7.10 12.34
N THR A 151 -7.98 -7.97 12.86
CA THR A 151 -9.26 -7.59 13.49
C THR A 151 -9.10 -6.72 14.74
N ASP A 152 -7.96 -6.81 15.42
CA ASP A 152 -7.59 -5.95 16.55
C ASP A 152 -7.39 -4.48 16.15
N ARG A 153 -7.19 -4.20 14.85
CA ARG A 153 -6.91 -2.87 14.30
C ARG A 153 -8.09 -2.24 13.55
N THR A 154 -9.19 -2.97 13.33
CA THR A 154 -10.33 -2.54 12.47
C THR A 154 -11.60 -2.16 13.24
N SER A 155 -11.62 -2.32 14.56
CA SER A 155 -12.85 -2.34 15.38
C SER A 155 -13.63 -1.03 15.47
N LYS A 156 -13.08 0.12 15.03
CA LYS A 156 -13.69 1.44 15.26
C LYS A 156 -14.31 2.13 14.02
N GLN A 157 -14.22 1.53 12.84
CA GLN A 157 -14.70 2.19 11.62
C GLN A 157 -16.12 1.75 11.25
N ASN A 158 -17.04 2.73 11.21
CA ASN A 158 -18.40 2.54 10.71
C ASN A 158 -18.39 2.58 9.18
N LEU A 159 -18.04 1.45 8.56
CA LEU A 159 -17.97 1.29 7.11
C LEU A 159 -19.21 0.53 6.61
N PRO A 160 -19.71 0.86 5.40
CA PRO A 160 -20.73 0.05 4.74
C PRO A 160 -20.20 -1.35 4.47
N MET A 161 -21.11 -2.32 4.38
CA MET A 161 -20.78 -3.72 4.19
C MET A 161 -21.18 -4.19 2.79
N LEU A 162 -20.22 -4.76 2.07
CA LEU A 162 -20.39 -5.28 0.73
C LEU A 162 -20.20 -6.80 0.74
N TYR A 163 -21.09 -7.49 0.05
CA TYR A 163 -21.02 -8.94 -0.13
C TYR A 163 -21.11 -9.30 -1.60
N GLY A 164 -20.30 -10.26 -2.01
CA GLY A 164 -20.28 -10.74 -3.39
C GLY A 164 -19.45 -12.00 -3.58
N PRO A 165 -19.62 -12.70 -4.71
CA PRO A 165 -18.71 -13.77 -5.10
C PRO A 165 -17.28 -13.23 -5.27
N GLU A 166 -16.29 -14.11 -5.11
CA GLU A 166 -14.87 -13.78 -5.34
C GLU A 166 -14.66 -13.24 -6.76
N GLY A 167 -13.87 -12.17 -6.89
CA GLY A 167 -13.60 -11.52 -8.18
C GLY A 167 -14.68 -10.52 -8.63
N SER A 168 -15.72 -10.30 -7.82
CA SER A 168 -16.79 -9.32 -8.11
C SER A 168 -16.69 -8.03 -7.29
N GLU A 169 -15.58 -7.79 -6.60
CA GLU A 169 -15.33 -6.63 -5.73
C GLU A 169 -15.68 -5.32 -6.45
N ASN A 170 -15.16 -5.16 -7.67
CA ASN A 170 -15.41 -4.00 -8.52
C ASN A 170 -16.87 -3.88 -8.99
N GLU A 171 -17.51 -5.00 -9.36
CA GLU A 171 -18.92 -5.03 -9.79
C GLU A 171 -19.83 -4.62 -8.64
N VAL A 172 -19.59 -5.15 -7.44
CA VAL A 172 -20.37 -4.82 -6.25
C VAL A 172 -20.14 -3.38 -5.82
N LEU A 173 -18.88 -2.92 -5.84
CA LEU A 173 -18.54 -1.55 -5.49
C LEU A 173 -19.19 -0.52 -6.42
N GLN A 174 -19.23 -0.80 -7.73
CA GLN A 174 -19.89 0.07 -8.69
C GLN A 174 -21.40 0.12 -8.44
N GLY A 175 -22.05 -1.03 -8.26
CA GLY A 175 -23.47 -1.08 -7.93
C GLY A 175 -23.81 -0.37 -6.61
N TYR A 176 -22.95 -0.52 -5.59
CA TYR A 176 -23.05 0.22 -4.33
C TYR A 176 -23.03 1.74 -4.55
N ARG A 177 -22.11 2.25 -5.38
CA ARG A 177 -22.01 3.68 -5.69
C ARG A 177 -23.26 4.18 -6.41
N ASP A 178 -23.69 3.48 -7.44
CA ASP A 178 -24.82 3.92 -8.29
C ASP A 178 -26.13 3.93 -7.49
N MET A 179 -26.42 2.84 -6.77
CA MET A 179 -27.62 2.75 -5.93
C MET A 179 -27.55 3.68 -4.72
N GLY A 180 -26.37 3.82 -4.12
CA GLY A 180 -26.12 4.73 -3.00
C GLY A 180 -26.35 6.20 -3.37
N GLN A 181 -25.90 6.63 -4.56
CA GLN A 181 -26.14 7.99 -5.05
C GLN A 181 -27.62 8.26 -5.28
N MET A 182 -28.38 7.30 -5.80
CA MET A 182 -29.83 7.43 -5.98
C MET A 182 -30.54 7.55 -4.63
N LEU A 183 -30.23 6.67 -3.67
CA LEU A 183 -30.81 6.66 -2.33
C LEU A 183 -30.48 7.93 -1.52
N ALA A 184 -29.26 8.46 -1.68
CA ALA A 184 -28.82 9.65 -0.96
C ALA A 184 -29.65 10.91 -1.28
N LYS A 185 -30.25 10.99 -2.49
CA LYS A 185 -31.14 12.10 -2.87
C LYS A 185 -32.36 12.20 -1.96
N GLU A 186 -32.85 11.04 -1.51
CA GLU A 186 -33.99 10.92 -0.59
C GLU A 186 -33.55 10.69 0.87
N LYS A 187 -32.32 11.09 1.21
CA LYS A 187 -31.73 11.00 2.56
C LYS A 187 -31.57 9.59 3.12
N PHE A 188 -31.62 8.56 2.27
CA PHE A 188 -31.24 7.21 2.68
C PHE A 188 -29.74 7.02 2.56
N THR A 189 -29.15 6.31 3.52
CA THR A 189 -27.78 5.84 3.42
C THR A 189 -27.74 4.32 3.38
N LEU A 190 -26.88 3.79 2.53
CA LEU A 190 -26.76 2.36 2.34
C LEU A 190 -25.83 1.76 3.39
N LYS A 191 -26.36 0.86 4.22
CA LYS A 191 -25.61 0.15 5.26
C LYS A 191 -24.99 -1.13 4.72
N VAL A 192 -25.74 -1.87 3.90
CA VAL A 192 -25.29 -3.13 3.28
C VAL A 192 -25.70 -3.19 1.81
N ALA A 193 -24.81 -3.66 0.94
CA ALA A 193 -25.11 -4.10 -0.42
C ALA A 193 -24.60 -5.52 -0.61
N ALA A 194 -25.49 -6.45 -0.96
CA ALA A 194 -25.16 -7.83 -1.21
C ALA A 194 -25.55 -8.23 -2.63
N MET A 195 -24.60 -8.83 -3.36
CA MET A 195 -24.81 -9.42 -4.66
C MET A 195 -24.56 -10.92 -4.59
N THR A 196 -25.54 -11.71 -5.03
CA THR A 196 -25.36 -13.17 -5.15
C THR A 196 -24.57 -13.54 -6.41
N ALA A 197 -24.06 -14.77 -6.49
CA ALA A 197 -23.43 -15.30 -7.71
C ALA A 197 -24.33 -15.25 -8.97
N ARG A 198 -25.65 -15.15 -8.80
CA ARG A 198 -26.61 -14.98 -9.90
C ARG A 198 -26.86 -13.50 -10.25
N ARG A 199 -26.07 -12.56 -9.72
CA ARG A 199 -26.27 -11.10 -9.84
C ARG A 199 -27.63 -10.62 -9.33
N SER A 200 -28.14 -11.29 -8.30
CA SER A 200 -29.31 -10.82 -7.57
C SER A 200 -28.87 -9.90 -6.44
N TRP A 201 -29.49 -8.73 -6.33
CA TRP A 201 -29.15 -7.70 -5.36
C TRP A 201 -30.11 -7.67 -4.18
N GLN A 202 -29.54 -7.49 -3.00
CA GLN A 202 -30.25 -7.17 -1.76
C GLN A 202 -29.52 -6.00 -1.07
N LEU A 203 -30.29 -5.02 -0.61
CA LEU A 203 -29.78 -3.83 0.06
C LEU A 203 -30.29 -3.76 1.49
N THR A 204 -29.53 -3.14 2.39
CA THR A 204 -30.00 -2.75 3.72
C THR A 204 -29.71 -1.28 3.94
N LEU A 205 -30.73 -0.52 4.33
CA LEU A 205 -30.64 0.91 4.59
C LEU A 205 -30.22 1.18 6.04
N ASN A 206 -29.89 2.43 6.35
CA ASN A 206 -29.54 2.90 7.69
C ASN A 206 -30.64 2.75 8.74
N ASN A 207 -31.90 2.70 8.33
CA ASN A 207 -33.05 2.42 9.18
C ASN A 207 -33.39 0.91 9.26
N ASP A 208 -32.45 0.05 8.88
CA ASP A 208 -32.54 -1.41 8.84
C ASP A 208 -33.62 -1.99 7.90
N ILE A 209 -34.21 -1.17 7.01
CA ILE A 209 -35.10 -1.68 5.96
C ILE A 209 -34.28 -2.49 4.96
N LYS A 210 -34.72 -3.71 4.67
CA LYS A 210 -34.14 -4.57 3.63
C LYS A 210 -34.88 -4.40 2.31
N LEU A 211 -34.15 -4.23 1.21
CA LEU A 211 -34.73 -4.13 -0.13
C LEU A 211 -34.27 -5.33 -0.96
N ASP A 212 -35.20 -6.17 -1.38
CA ASP A 212 -34.92 -7.28 -2.29
C ASP A 212 -35.15 -6.83 -3.72
N LEU A 213 -34.07 -6.44 -4.41
CA LEU A 213 -34.13 -5.94 -5.78
C LEU A 213 -34.12 -7.06 -6.81
N GLY A 214 -33.64 -8.26 -6.47
CA GLY A 214 -33.57 -9.37 -7.41
C GLY A 214 -32.54 -9.17 -8.52
N ARG A 215 -32.81 -9.79 -9.68
CA ARG A 215 -32.02 -9.64 -10.92
C ARG A 215 -32.76 -8.77 -11.94
N GLY A 216 -32.04 -8.11 -12.82
CA GLY A 216 -32.61 -7.31 -13.92
C GLY A 216 -32.42 -5.81 -13.68
N ASP A 217 -33.45 -5.03 -13.98
CA ASP A 217 -33.42 -3.56 -13.88
C ASP A 217 -33.57 -3.10 -12.42
N THR A 218 -32.45 -3.13 -11.69
CA THR A 218 -32.38 -2.72 -10.28
C THR A 218 -32.67 -1.23 -10.10
N VAL A 219 -32.36 -0.41 -11.11
CA VAL A 219 -32.60 1.04 -11.11
C VAL A 219 -34.09 1.33 -11.07
N LYS A 220 -34.88 0.78 -12.01
CA LYS A 220 -36.35 0.97 -12.00
C LYS A 220 -37.01 0.46 -10.73
N ARG A 221 -36.50 -0.64 -10.17
CA ARG A 221 -37.01 -1.20 -8.91
C ARG A 221 -36.72 -0.30 -7.72
N LEU A 222 -35.54 0.32 -7.70
CA LEU A 222 -35.15 1.28 -6.67
C LEU A 222 -35.96 2.59 -6.78
N GLU A 223 -36.17 3.09 -7.99
CA GLU A 223 -37.05 4.25 -8.25
C GLU A 223 -38.48 4.00 -7.74
N ARG A 224 -39.04 2.82 -8.02
CA ARG A 224 -40.36 2.43 -7.49
C ARG A 224 -40.40 2.43 -5.97
N PHE A 225 -39.34 1.94 -5.32
CA PHE A 225 -39.27 2.00 -3.86
C PHE A 225 -39.34 3.44 -3.35
N LEU A 226 -38.57 4.35 -3.96
CA LEU A 226 -38.58 5.76 -3.58
C LEU A 226 -39.96 6.40 -3.78
N GLU A 227 -40.68 6.04 -4.84
CA GLU A 227 -42.05 6.49 -5.10
C GLU A 227 -43.05 5.96 -4.05
N LEU A 228 -42.94 4.68 -3.67
CA LEU A 228 -43.85 4.04 -2.73
C LEU A 228 -43.56 4.38 -1.26
N TYR A 229 -42.32 4.71 -0.92
CA TYR A 229 -41.87 4.84 0.46
C TYR A 229 -42.70 5.81 1.32
N PRO A 230 -43.10 7.02 0.87
CA PRO A 230 -43.91 7.93 1.68
C PRO A 230 -45.25 7.33 2.11
N VAL A 231 -45.92 6.62 1.19
CA VAL A 231 -47.19 5.94 1.45
C VAL A 231 -47.00 4.79 2.43
N LEU A 232 -45.93 4.01 2.24
CA LEU A 232 -45.60 2.91 3.16
C LEU A 232 -45.26 3.40 4.56
N GLN A 233 -44.54 4.52 4.67
CA GLN A 233 -44.17 5.12 5.94
C GLN A 233 -45.41 5.64 6.69
N GLN A 234 -46.34 6.28 5.98
CA GLN A 234 -47.60 6.74 6.57
C GLN A 234 -48.44 5.56 7.10
N GLN A 235 -48.58 4.50 6.31
CA GLN A 235 -49.28 3.28 6.74
C GLN A 235 -48.63 2.65 7.98
N ALA A 236 -47.29 2.57 8.01
CA ALA A 236 -46.54 2.06 9.16
C ALA A 236 -46.89 2.83 10.43
N GLN A 237 -46.88 4.16 10.34
CA GLN A 237 -47.15 5.04 11.48
C GLN A 237 -48.58 4.90 11.99
N THR A 238 -49.58 4.80 11.10
CA THR A 238 -50.98 4.59 11.48
C THR A 238 -51.20 3.27 12.20
N ASP A 239 -50.51 2.21 11.78
CA ASP A 239 -50.65 0.87 12.35
C ASP A 239 -49.74 0.60 13.56
N GLY A 240 -48.92 1.56 13.99
CA GLY A 240 -47.94 1.37 15.06
C GLY A 240 -46.84 0.36 14.70
N LYS A 241 -46.47 0.29 13.42
CA LYS A 241 -45.48 -0.64 12.85
C LYS A 241 -44.33 0.12 12.19
N ARG A 242 -43.28 -0.61 11.84
CA ARG A 242 -42.22 -0.15 10.93
C ARG A 242 -42.03 -1.13 9.78
N ILE A 243 -41.51 -0.63 8.67
CA ILE A 243 -41.13 -1.46 7.53
C ILE A 243 -39.93 -2.32 7.93
N SER A 244 -40.01 -3.62 7.67
CA SER A 244 -38.92 -4.59 7.87
C SER A 244 -38.20 -4.85 6.55
N TYR A 245 -38.97 -5.20 5.50
CA TYR A 245 -38.43 -5.40 4.16
C TYR A 245 -39.42 -4.97 3.08
N VAL A 246 -38.89 -4.68 1.89
CA VAL A 246 -39.66 -4.44 0.66
C VAL A 246 -39.08 -5.32 -0.45
N ASP A 247 -39.90 -6.24 -0.95
CA ASP A 247 -39.56 -7.12 -2.06
C ASP A 247 -40.03 -6.51 -3.38
N LEU A 248 -39.08 -6.10 -4.20
CA LEU A 248 -39.28 -5.37 -5.46
C LEU A 248 -39.03 -6.26 -6.68
N ARG A 249 -38.91 -7.59 -6.49
CA ARG A 249 -38.62 -8.55 -7.56
C ARG A 249 -39.74 -8.65 -8.61
N TYR A 250 -40.93 -8.15 -8.30
CA TYR A 250 -42.08 -8.12 -9.21
C TYR A 250 -41.97 -7.01 -10.24
N ASP A 251 -42.51 -7.22 -11.44
CA ASP A 251 -42.33 -6.27 -12.56
C ASP A 251 -43.10 -4.96 -12.37
N SER A 252 -44.23 -4.97 -11.67
CA SER A 252 -45.11 -3.80 -11.49
C SER A 252 -45.62 -3.61 -10.06
N GLY A 253 -45.00 -4.27 -9.07
CA GLY A 253 -45.47 -4.24 -7.69
C GLY A 253 -44.35 -4.34 -6.67
N ALA A 254 -44.74 -4.30 -5.39
CA ALA A 254 -43.87 -4.55 -4.26
C ALA A 254 -44.64 -5.32 -3.18
N ALA A 255 -43.96 -6.24 -2.48
CA ALA A 255 -44.49 -6.86 -1.27
C ALA A 255 -43.78 -6.27 -0.05
N VAL A 256 -44.52 -5.95 1.00
CA VAL A 256 -43.98 -5.23 2.17
C VAL A 256 -44.16 -6.09 3.42
N GLY A 257 -43.05 -6.34 4.10
CA GLY A 257 -43.05 -6.96 5.42
C GLY A 257 -42.98 -5.91 6.51
N TRP A 258 -43.84 -6.04 7.53
CA TRP A 258 -43.92 -5.14 8.66
C TRP A 258 -43.39 -5.82 9.93
N GLN A 259 -42.87 -5.02 10.85
CA GLN A 259 -42.52 -5.45 12.21
C GLN A 259 -43.05 -4.44 13.22
N PRO A 260 -43.30 -4.84 14.49
CA PRO A 260 -43.70 -3.91 15.53
C PRO A 260 -42.74 -2.72 15.63
N ALA A 261 -43.26 -1.52 15.88
CA ALA A 261 -42.40 -0.40 16.21
C ALA A 261 -41.61 -0.71 17.50
N PRO A 262 -40.33 -0.31 17.61
CA PRO A 262 -39.59 -0.44 18.86
C PRO A 262 -40.38 0.26 19.96
N VAL A 263 -40.56 -0.41 21.08
CA VAL A 263 -41.11 0.22 22.28
C VAL A 263 -40.02 1.17 22.77
N GLU A 264 -40.27 2.47 22.80
CA GLU A 264 -39.36 3.41 23.45
C GLU A 264 -39.31 3.05 24.93
N ASP A 265 -38.19 2.49 25.40
CA ASP A 265 -37.94 2.19 26.81
C ASP A 265 -37.90 3.50 27.60
N THR A 266 -39.07 3.94 28.07
CA THR A 266 -39.29 5.14 28.88
C THR A 266 -38.57 5.08 30.23
N HIS A 267 -38.04 3.91 30.60
CA HIS A 267 -37.30 3.68 31.84
C HIS A 267 -35.88 4.29 31.86
N GLN A 268 -35.24 4.55 30.71
CA GLN A 268 -33.91 5.18 30.71
C GLN A 268 -33.95 6.71 30.90
N GLN A 269 -35.00 7.39 30.42
CA GLN A 269 -35.16 8.84 30.60
C GLN A 269 -35.55 9.21 32.04
N GLN A 270 -36.34 8.39 32.74
CA GLN A 270 -36.67 8.65 34.15
C GLN A 270 -35.47 8.50 35.09
N ASN A 271 -34.58 7.53 34.84
CA ASN A 271 -33.38 7.34 35.66
C ASN A 271 -32.32 8.43 35.45
N GLN A 272 -32.20 9.01 34.24
CA GLN A 272 -31.34 10.16 34.01
C GLN A 272 -31.90 11.45 34.63
N ALA A 273 -33.22 11.68 34.55
CA ALA A 273 -33.84 12.86 35.16
C ALA A 273 -33.82 12.84 36.70
N GLN A 274 -33.81 11.65 37.33
CA GLN A 274 -33.67 11.51 38.78
C GLN A 274 -32.21 11.61 39.25
N ALA A 275 -31.24 11.22 38.42
CA ALA A 275 -29.81 11.34 38.74
C ALA A 275 -29.29 12.78 38.65
N GLU A 276 -29.93 13.65 37.86
CA GLU A 276 -29.61 15.09 37.79
C GLU A 276 -30.26 15.92 38.90
N GLN A 277 -31.13 15.31 39.73
CA GLN A 277 -31.80 15.95 40.86
C GLN A 277 -31.22 15.56 42.23
N GLN A 278 -30.14 14.78 42.26
CA GLN A 278 -29.37 14.44 43.47
C GLN A 278 -27.96 15.03 43.40
#